data_AF-A0AAT9HVA6-F1
#
_entry.id   AF-A0AAT9HVA6-F1
#
_cell.length_a   1.000
_cell.length_b   1.000
_cell.length_c   1.000
_cell.angle_alpha   90.00
_cell.angle_beta   90.00
_cell.angle_gamma   90.00
#
_symmetry.space_group_name_H-M   'P 1'
#
loop_
_entity.id
_entity.type
_entity.pdbx_description
1 polymer ?
#
loop_
_entity_poly.entity_id
_entity_poly.type
_entity_poly.pdbx_seq_one_letter_code
_entity_poly.pdbx_strand_id
1 'polypeptide(L)'
;MQDQLETLHDTLRKKPPAGDTPAERVAETLMRAFRALQREPQLADAMVRALTFADRSVSPEVDQVSRQTTMIILDAMELTDPTPEQLAAVRVIEHTWHSALITWLSGRASSAQVKSDIETVCRLMDLTASPHH
;
A
#
# COMPACT_ATOMS: atom_id res chain seq x y z
N MET A 1 0.36 0.11 14.53
CA MET A 1 0.47 0.29 13.07
C MET A 1 1.79 -0.26 12.57
N GLN A 2 2.93 0.18 13.11
CA GLN A 2 4.26 -0.34 12.75
C GLN A 2 4.37 -1.85 12.93
N ASP A 3 4.05 -2.40 14.11
CA ASP A 3 4.09 -3.85 14.37
C ASP A 3 3.23 -4.67 13.39
N GLN A 4 2.13 -4.08 12.93
CA GLN A 4 1.19 -4.72 12.02
C GLN A 4 1.70 -4.69 10.58
N LEU A 5 2.34 -3.59 10.16
CA LEU A 5 3.05 -3.50 8.89
C LEU A 5 4.29 -4.41 8.87
N GLU A 6 5.01 -4.51 9.97
CA GLU A 6 6.14 -5.42 10.13
C GLU A 6 5.69 -6.88 10.07
N THR A 7 4.63 -7.23 10.80
CA THR A 7 4.02 -8.58 10.72
C THR A 7 3.53 -8.89 9.31
N LEU A 8 2.92 -7.93 8.61
CA LEU A 8 2.51 -8.06 7.23
C LEU A 8 3.73 -8.28 6.32
N HIS A 9 4.77 -7.47 6.47
CA HIS A 9 6.00 -7.55 5.68
C HIS A 9 6.69 -8.90 5.86
N ASP A 10 6.82 -9.37 7.09
CA ASP A 10 7.34 -10.70 7.41
C ASP A 10 6.49 -11.82 6.81
N THR A 11 5.17 -11.67 6.84
CA THR A 11 4.24 -12.64 6.25
C THR A 11 4.38 -12.68 4.73
N LEU A 12 4.55 -11.53 4.09
CA LEU A 12 4.77 -11.41 2.65
C LEU A 12 6.12 -11.99 2.25
N ARG A 13 7.18 -11.78 3.02
CA ARG A 13 8.49 -12.41 2.79
C ARG A 13 8.41 -13.94 2.91
N LYS A 14 7.66 -14.45 3.89
CA LYS A 14 7.44 -15.90 4.08
C LYS A 14 6.57 -16.52 2.99
N LYS A 15 5.59 -15.77 2.49
CA LYS A 15 4.68 -16.19 1.43
C LYS A 15 4.57 -15.08 0.38
N PRO A 16 5.49 -15.03 -0.58
CA PRO A 16 5.53 -13.99 -1.60
C PRO A 16 4.18 -13.81 -2.30
N PRO A 17 3.84 -12.59 -2.73
CA PRO A 17 2.68 -12.37 -3.59
C PRO A 17 2.84 -13.16 -4.89
N ALA A 18 1.77 -13.81 -5.32
CA ALA A 18 1.73 -14.48 -6.61
C ALA A 18 1.35 -13.45 -7.68
N GLY A 19 1.94 -13.54 -8.87
CA GLY A 19 1.69 -12.65 -9.98
C GLY A 19 2.85 -12.68 -10.98
N ASP A 20 2.52 -12.73 -12.25
CA ASP A 20 3.49 -12.79 -13.35
C ASP A 20 4.09 -11.40 -13.60
N THR A 21 3.37 -10.33 -13.24
CA THR A 21 3.83 -8.93 -13.36
C THR A 21 4.07 -8.25 -12.01
N PRO A 22 4.94 -7.22 -11.95
CA PRO A 22 5.08 -6.39 -10.76
C PRO A 22 3.76 -5.79 -10.29
N ALA A 23 2.90 -5.32 -11.21
CA ALA A 23 1.60 -4.77 -10.89
C ALA A 23 0.69 -5.79 -10.18
N GLU A 24 0.66 -7.04 -10.64
CA GLU A 24 -0.13 -8.12 -10.01
C GLU A 24 0.37 -8.41 -8.59
N ARG A 25 1.69 -8.47 -8.40
CA ARG A 25 2.29 -8.73 -7.08
C ARG A 25 2.04 -7.60 -6.09
N VAL A 26 2.09 -6.35 -6.53
CA VAL A 26 1.76 -5.18 -5.70
C VAL A 26 0.27 -5.18 -5.36
N ALA A 27 -0.61 -5.43 -6.33
CA ALA A 27 -2.05 -5.48 -6.09
C ALA A 27 -2.42 -6.55 -5.06
N GLU A 28 -1.89 -7.77 -5.20
CA GLU A 28 -2.13 -8.85 -4.23
C GLU A 28 -1.55 -8.51 -2.85
N THR A 29 -0.39 -7.86 -2.79
CA THR A 29 0.22 -7.39 -1.54
C THR A 29 -0.67 -6.40 -0.79
N LEU A 30 -1.13 -5.35 -1.48
CA LEU A 30 -2.02 -4.34 -0.91
C LEU A 30 -3.39 -4.91 -0.54
N MET A 31 -3.89 -5.89 -1.30
CA MET A 31 -5.12 -6.60 -0.98
C MET A 31 -4.98 -7.49 0.25
N ARG A 32 -3.82 -8.13 0.47
CA ARG A 32 -3.55 -8.86 1.72
C ARG A 32 -3.52 -7.93 2.92
N ALA A 33 -2.86 -6.77 2.79
CA ALA A 33 -2.85 -5.72 3.81
C ALA A 33 -4.27 -5.25 4.14
N PHE A 34 -5.07 -4.97 3.11
CA PHE A 34 -6.46 -4.54 3.27
C PHE A 34 -7.32 -5.60 3.97
N ARG A 35 -7.18 -6.88 3.59
CA ARG A 35 -7.87 -8.01 4.27
C ARG A 35 -7.44 -8.18 5.73
N ALA A 36 -6.20 -7.84 6.08
CA ALA A 36 -5.75 -7.84 7.48
C ALA A 36 -6.46 -6.74 8.27
N LEU A 37 -6.49 -5.51 7.73
CA LEU A 37 -7.19 -4.37 8.34
C LEU A 37 -8.70 -4.61 8.51
N GLN A 38 -9.34 -5.31 7.56
CA GLN A 38 -10.75 -5.71 7.70
C GLN A 38 -11.02 -6.62 8.91
N ARG A 39 -10.06 -7.45 9.30
CA ARG A 39 -10.19 -8.34 10.46
C ARG A 39 -9.98 -7.61 11.78
N GLU A 40 -9.36 -6.43 11.75
CA GLU A 40 -9.08 -5.59 12.92
C GLU A 40 -9.67 -4.17 12.77
N PRO A 41 -11.01 -4.02 12.74
CA PRO A 41 -11.66 -2.74 12.44
C PRO A 41 -11.34 -1.61 13.44
N GLN A 42 -11.07 -1.94 14.71
CA GLN A 42 -10.66 -0.96 15.72
C GLN A 42 -9.25 -0.41 15.45
N LEU A 43 -8.32 -1.26 15.02
CA LEU A 43 -6.99 -0.85 14.59
C LEU A 43 -7.09 0.03 13.35
N ALA A 44 -7.91 -0.38 12.38
CA ALA A 44 -8.11 0.36 11.14
C ALA A 44 -8.69 1.77 11.39
N ASP A 45 -9.69 1.91 12.27
CA ASP A 45 -10.24 3.21 12.69
C ASP A 45 -9.18 4.08 13.39
N ALA A 46 -8.41 3.51 14.32
CA ALA A 46 -7.34 4.21 15.00
C ALA A 46 -6.25 4.69 14.03
N MET A 47 -5.89 3.87 13.02
CA MET A 47 -4.92 4.22 11.99
C MET A 47 -5.40 5.39 11.13
N VAL A 48 -6.66 5.38 10.69
CA VAL A 48 -7.20 6.51 9.91
C VAL A 48 -7.30 7.77 10.72
N ARG A 49 -7.71 7.70 11.99
CA ARG A 49 -7.68 8.87 12.88
C ARG A 49 -6.26 9.41 13.03
N ALA A 50 -5.27 8.55 13.25
CA ALA A 50 -3.88 8.95 13.33
C ALA A 50 -3.39 9.63 12.04
N LEU A 51 -3.67 9.05 10.87
CA LEU A 51 -3.28 9.61 9.56
C LEU A 51 -4.01 10.91 9.22
N THR A 52 -5.29 11.04 9.59
CA THR A 52 -6.13 12.21 9.26
C THR A 52 -5.84 13.39 10.17
N PHE A 53 -5.54 13.13 11.45
CA PHE A 53 -5.27 14.15 12.46
C PHE A 53 -3.78 14.37 12.75
N ALA A 54 -2.89 13.68 12.03
CA ALA A 54 -1.46 13.96 12.09
C ALA A 54 -1.21 15.42 11.66
N ASP A 55 -0.87 16.26 12.63
CA ASP A 55 -0.25 17.55 12.36
C ASP A 55 1.28 17.38 12.21
N ARG A 56 2.01 18.48 11.99
CA ARG A 56 3.47 18.45 11.85
C ARG A 56 4.20 17.86 13.07
N SER A 57 3.58 17.77 14.25
CA SER A 57 4.20 17.24 15.47
C SER A 57 4.20 15.70 15.55
N VAL A 58 3.41 15.03 14.71
CA VAL A 58 3.31 13.55 14.63
C VAL A 58 3.97 12.98 13.36
N SER A 59 4.78 13.81 12.68
CA SER A 59 5.44 13.45 11.43
C SER A 59 6.34 12.21 11.52
N PRO A 60 7.13 11.97 12.61
CA PRO A 60 8.07 10.84 12.62
C PRO A 60 7.40 9.48 12.51
N GLU A 61 6.28 9.26 13.20
CA GLU A 61 5.54 8.00 13.21
C GLU A 61 4.80 7.76 11.89
N VAL A 62 4.19 8.82 11.32
CA VAL A 62 3.53 8.77 10.01
C VAL A 62 4.57 8.53 8.90
N ASP A 63 5.69 9.22 8.96
CA ASP A 63 6.79 9.05 8.00
C ASP A 63 7.34 7.62 8.06
N GLN A 64 7.41 7.01 9.25
CA GLN A 64 7.87 5.63 9.41
C GLN A 64 6.92 4.63 8.74
N VAL A 65 5.61 4.86 8.86
CA VAL A 65 4.57 4.01 8.26
C VAL A 65 4.56 4.14 6.75
N SER A 66 4.72 5.37 6.25
CA SER A 66 4.90 5.62 4.81
C SER A 66 6.14 4.89 4.28
N ARG A 67 7.29 5.03 4.97
CA ARG A 67 8.53 4.30 4.62
C ARG A 67 8.33 2.79 4.59
N GLN A 68 7.69 2.21 5.60
CA GLN A 68 7.42 0.76 5.65
C GLN A 68 6.51 0.32 4.49
N THR A 69 5.48 1.10 4.18
CA THR A 69 4.55 0.81 3.07
C THR A 69 5.27 0.88 1.73
N THR A 70 6.09 1.91 1.52
CA THR A 70 6.97 2.03 0.34
C THR A 70 7.89 0.81 0.20
N MET A 71 8.55 0.36 1.28
CA MET A 71 9.42 -0.83 1.25
C MET A 71 8.66 -2.11 0.89
N ILE A 72 7.45 -2.30 1.43
CA ILE A 72 6.60 -3.44 1.10
C ILE A 72 6.23 -3.44 -0.39
N ILE A 73 5.93 -2.27 -0.97
CA ILE A 73 5.60 -2.15 -2.39
C ILE A 73 6.85 -2.45 -3.24
N LEU A 74 8.01 -1.86 -2.91
CA LEU A 74 9.27 -2.11 -3.64
C LEU A 74 9.68 -3.58 -3.60
N ASP A 75 9.54 -4.24 -2.45
CA ASP A 75 9.80 -5.67 -2.31
C ASP A 75 8.85 -6.50 -3.17
N ALA A 76 7.56 -6.15 -3.23
CA ALA A 76 6.58 -6.83 -4.09
C ALA A 76 6.88 -6.62 -5.58
N MET A 77 7.45 -5.48 -5.95
CA MET A 77 7.93 -5.21 -7.31
C MET A 77 9.24 -5.94 -7.63
N GLU A 78 9.95 -6.48 -6.63
CA GLU A 78 11.29 -7.07 -6.75
C GLU A 78 12.35 -6.06 -7.26
N LEU A 79 12.21 -4.79 -6.87
CA LEU A 79 13.14 -3.72 -7.25
C LEU A 79 14.15 -3.42 -6.14
N THR A 80 15.43 -3.66 -6.41
CA THR A 80 16.53 -3.34 -5.48
C THR A 80 17.15 -1.95 -5.69
N ASP A 81 17.03 -1.39 -6.90
CA ASP A 81 17.54 -0.04 -7.25
C ASP A 81 16.52 0.69 -8.14
N PRO A 82 15.42 1.20 -7.55
CA PRO A 82 14.33 1.79 -8.31
C PRO A 82 14.72 3.15 -8.91
N THR A 83 14.32 3.43 -10.14
CA THR A 83 14.50 4.74 -10.77
C THR A 83 13.65 5.82 -10.07
N PRO A 84 13.98 7.13 -10.24
CA PRO A 84 13.15 8.21 -9.71
C PRO A 84 11.67 8.14 -10.13
N GLU A 85 11.41 7.70 -11.36
CA GLU A 85 10.06 7.50 -11.92
C GLU A 85 9.35 6.33 -11.23
N GLN A 86 10.05 5.22 -11.01
CA GLN A 86 9.49 4.08 -10.26
C GLN A 86 9.16 4.48 -8.81
N LEU A 87 10.03 5.23 -8.15
CA LEU A 87 9.75 5.79 -6.83
C LEU A 87 8.55 6.74 -6.84
N ALA A 88 8.36 7.52 -7.92
CA ALA A 88 7.19 8.37 -8.08
C ALA A 88 5.91 7.54 -8.25
N ALA A 89 5.95 6.46 -9.04
CA ALA A 89 4.83 5.54 -9.18
C ALA A 89 4.48 4.88 -7.83
N VAL A 90 5.46 4.42 -7.06
CA VAL A 90 5.26 3.87 -5.71
C VAL A 90 4.53 4.86 -4.79
N ARG A 91 4.95 6.14 -4.78
CA ARG A 91 4.26 7.18 -4.01
C ARG A 91 2.80 7.37 -4.44
N VAL A 92 2.51 7.32 -5.73
CA VAL A 92 1.13 7.44 -6.24
C VAL A 92 0.27 6.27 -5.79
N ILE A 93 0.79 5.04 -5.86
CA ILE A 93 0.09 3.85 -5.36
C ILE A 93 -0.21 3.98 -3.87
N GLU A 94 0.78 4.40 -3.09
CA GLU A 94 0.64 4.60 -1.65
C GLU A 94 -0.46 5.63 -1.33
N HIS A 95 -0.45 6.78 -2.02
CA HIS A 95 -1.51 7.79 -1.87
C HIS A 95 -2.90 7.24 -2.20
N THR A 96 -3.03 6.49 -3.29
CA THR A 96 -4.31 5.87 -3.69
C THR A 96 -4.77 4.85 -2.65
N TRP A 97 -3.87 3.98 -2.18
CA TRP A 97 -4.19 2.97 -1.17
C TRP A 97 -4.64 3.62 0.14
N HIS A 98 -3.93 4.64 0.63
CA HIS A 98 -4.34 5.41 1.82
C HIS A 98 -5.71 6.08 1.64
N SER A 99 -5.95 6.73 0.50
CA SER A 99 -7.24 7.37 0.21
C SER A 99 -8.40 6.37 0.15
N ALA A 100 -8.17 5.19 -0.44
CA ALA A 100 -9.14 4.11 -0.49
C ALA A 100 -9.47 3.58 0.91
N LEU A 101 -8.46 3.40 1.78
CA LEU A 101 -8.67 3.00 3.18
C LEU A 101 -9.50 4.03 3.97
N ILE A 102 -9.17 5.32 3.87
CA ILE A 102 -9.91 6.40 4.53
C ILE A 102 -11.36 6.44 4.04
N THR A 103 -11.57 6.30 2.74
CA THR A 103 -12.90 6.34 2.13
C THR A 103 -13.74 5.12 2.53
N TRP A 104 -13.11 3.94 2.61
CA TRP A 104 -13.76 2.72 3.09
C TRP A 104 -14.13 2.80 4.58
N LEU A 105 -13.20 3.23 5.45
CA LEU A 105 -13.44 3.35 6.89
C LEU A 105 -14.51 4.39 7.23
N SER A 106 -14.62 5.46 6.43
CA SER A 106 -15.70 6.43 6.56
C SER A 106 -17.05 5.94 5.99
N GLY A 107 -17.14 4.70 5.51
CA GLY A 107 -18.35 4.12 4.94
C GLY A 107 -18.74 4.66 3.56
N ARG A 108 -17.84 5.39 2.90
CA ARG A 108 -18.08 6.04 1.59
C ARG A 108 -17.63 5.19 0.40
N ALA A 109 -16.92 4.10 0.63
CA ALA A 109 -16.55 3.12 -0.39
C ALA A 109 -16.84 1.70 0.07
N SER A 110 -17.25 0.84 -0.85
CA SER A 110 -17.38 -0.60 -0.60
C SER A 110 -16.03 -1.30 -0.70
N SER A 111 -15.89 -2.47 -0.10
CA SER A 111 -14.68 -3.30 -0.28
C SER A 111 -14.43 -3.68 -1.74
N ALA A 112 -15.48 -3.77 -2.56
CA ALA A 112 -15.37 -4.01 -4.00
C ALA A 112 -14.78 -2.80 -4.72
N GLN A 113 -15.18 -1.58 -4.35
CA GLN A 113 -14.59 -0.35 -4.88
C GLN A 113 -13.10 -0.25 -4.52
N VAL A 114 -12.74 -0.48 -3.26
CA VAL A 114 -11.33 -0.48 -2.81
C VAL A 114 -10.48 -1.45 -3.62
N LYS A 115 -10.98 -2.67 -3.84
CA LYS A 115 -10.31 -3.68 -4.66
C LYS A 115 -10.10 -3.15 -6.09
N SER A 116 -11.14 -2.61 -6.72
CA SER A 116 -11.07 -2.06 -8.08
C SER A 116 -10.06 -0.91 -8.19
N ASP A 117 -10.00 -0.03 -7.18
CA ASP A 117 -9.09 1.11 -7.18
C ASP A 117 -7.63 0.66 -7.05
N ILE A 118 -7.36 -0.32 -6.17
CA ILE A 118 -6.02 -0.94 -6.02
C ILE A 118 -5.59 -1.62 -7.32
N GLU A 119 -6.44 -2.43 -7.93
CA GLU A 119 -6.15 -3.10 -9.21
C GLU A 119 -5.93 -2.08 -10.34
N THR A 120 -6.66 -0.97 -10.32
CA THR A 120 -6.51 0.09 -11.33
C THR A 120 -5.19 0.82 -11.18
N VAL A 121 -4.84 1.30 -9.98
CA VAL A 121 -3.59 2.03 -9.78
C VAL A 121 -2.36 1.16 -10.07
N CYS A 122 -2.40 -0.13 -9.72
CA CYS A 122 -1.30 -1.04 -10.02
C CYS A 122 -1.14 -1.25 -11.53
N ARG A 123 -2.22 -1.41 -12.29
CA ARG A 123 -2.15 -1.49 -13.76
C ARG A 123 -1.66 -0.20 -14.42
N LEU A 124 -1.91 0.96 -13.82
CA LEU A 124 -1.36 2.22 -14.32
C LEU A 124 0.17 2.28 -14.21
N MET A 125 0.78 1.51 -13.31
CA MET A 125 2.24 1.41 -13.23
C MET A 125 2.85 0.79 -14.49
N ASP A 126 2.21 -0.25 -15.03
CA ASP A 126 2.68 -0.94 -16.24
C ASP A 126 2.69 0.01 -17.44
N LEU A 127 1.84 1.04 -17.45
CA LEU A 127 1.83 2.10 -18.48
C LEU A 127 2.98 3.11 -18.32
N THR A 128 3.57 3.19 -17.13
CA THR A 128 4.71 4.08 -16.81
C THR A 128 6.06 3.36 -16.84
N ALA A 129 6.04 2.02 -16.84
CA ALA A 129 7.24 1.22 -17.08
C ALA A 129 7.64 1.38 -18.54
N SER A 130 8.69 2.17 -18.80
CA SER A 130 9.25 2.29 -20.14
C SER A 130 9.53 0.90 -20.72
N PRO A 131 9.14 0.61 -21.98
CA PRO A 131 9.56 -0.60 -22.64
C PRO A 131 11.09 -0.57 -22.73
N HIS A 132 11.72 -1.61 -22.20
CA HIS A 132 13.14 -1.92 -22.16
C HIS A 132 14.07 -1.04 -23.03
N HIS A 133 15.11 -0.50 -22.40
CA HIS A 133 16.40 -0.31 -23.08
C HIS A 133 17.13 -1.64 -23.19
#